data_AF-A0A376LA96-F1
#
_entry.id   AF-A0A376LA96-F1
#
_cell.length_a   1.000
_cell.length_b   1.000
_cell.length_c   1.000
_cell.angle_alpha   90.00
_cell.angle_beta   90.00
_cell.angle_gamma   90.00
#
_symmetry.space_group_name_H-M   'P 1'
#
loop_
_entity.id
_entity.type
_entity.pdbx_description
1 polymer ?
#
loop_
_entity_poly.entity_id
_entity_poly.type
_entity_poly.pdbx_seq_one_letter_code
_entity_poly.pdbx_strand_id
1 'polypeptide(L)'
;MKGYSLDVLSNTGAYASHGHSIASAGGNKVAYLYPRCAYDYSSKTCYTNLPSAGAMRGYGAPQVVFAVESMLDDAATALGIDPVEIRLRNAAREGDANPLTGKRIYSAGFAGVS
;
A
#
# COMPACT_ATOMS: atom_id res chain seq x y z
N MET A 1 -8.84 3.05 12.01
CA MET A 1 -7.63 2.20 12.09
C MET A 1 -6.52 3.02 12.72
N LYS A 2 -5.76 2.48 13.69
CA LYS A 2 -4.68 3.24 14.36
C LYS A 2 -3.36 3.21 13.59
N GLY A 3 -3.04 2.08 12.97
CA GLY A 3 -1.87 1.93 12.11
C GLY A 3 -1.68 0.51 11.62
N TYR A 4 -0.73 0.33 10.70
CA TYR A 4 -0.32 -0.97 10.17
C TYR A 4 1.15 -0.94 9.73
N SER A 5 1.78 -2.11 9.72
CA SER A 5 3.16 -2.32 9.26
C SER A 5 3.18 -3.41 8.19
N LEU A 6 4.09 -3.27 7.23
CA LEU A 6 4.29 -4.21 6.14
C LEU A 6 5.77 -4.61 6.05
N ASP A 7 6.05 -5.90 6.03
CA ASP A 7 7.35 -6.46 5.63
C ASP A 7 7.19 -7.17 4.28
N VAL A 8 7.80 -6.62 3.24
CA VAL A 8 7.62 -7.06 1.86
C VAL A 8 8.88 -7.74 1.34
N LEU A 9 8.76 -9.03 1.04
CA LEU A 9 9.79 -9.78 0.33
C LEU A 9 9.42 -9.88 -1.16
N SER A 10 10.29 -9.39 -2.04
CA SER A 10 10.11 -9.50 -3.49
C SER A 10 11.18 -10.39 -4.12
N ASN A 11 10.82 -11.18 -5.12
CA ASN A 11 11.77 -11.97 -5.91
C ASN A 11 12.02 -11.27 -7.26
N THR A 12 13.28 -10.95 -7.57
CA THR A 12 13.65 -10.29 -8.83
C THR A 12 14.30 -11.20 -9.86
N GLY A 13 14.42 -12.50 -9.58
CA GLY A 13 15.19 -13.43 -10.39
C GLY A 13 16.69 -13.14 -10.33
N ALA A 14 17.42 -13.52 -11.38
CA ALA A 14 18.88 -13.50 -11.38
C ALA A 14 19.52 -12.10 -11.41
N TYR A 15 18.78 -11.06 -11.83
CA TYR A 15 19.32 -9.72 -12.06
C TYR A 15 18.45 -8.63 -11.41
N ALA A 16 19.09 -7.50 -11.10
CA ALA A 16 18.47 -6.43 -10.30
C ALA A 16 17.24 -5.82 -10.97
N SER A 17 17.30 -5.63 -12.29
CA SER A 17 16.24 -5.03 -13.10
C SER A 17 15.65 -3.80 -12.38
N HIS A 18 14.36 -3.85 -12.04
CA HIS A 18 13.67 -2.83 -11.27
C HIS A 18 13.22 -3.33 -9.88
N GLY A 19 13.75 -4.46 -9.39
CA GLY A 19 13.21 -5.17 -8.23
C GLY A 19 13.08 -4.31 -6.97
N HIS A 20 14.15 -3.58 -6.62
CA HIS A 20 14.16 -2.67 -5.45
C HIS A 20 13.22 -1.46 -5.66
N SER A 21 13.20 -0.89 -6.87
CA SER A 21 12.35 0.27 -7.18
C SER A 21 10.87 -0.10 -7.20
N ILE A 22 10.52 -1.32 -7.62
CA ILE A 22 9.15 -1.84 -7.63
C ILE A 22 8.63 -1.98 -6.20
N ALA A 23 9.41 -2.59 -5.30
CA ALA A 23 9.02 -2.74 -3.90
C ALA A 23 8.83 -1.36 -3.23
N SER A 24 9.82 -0.48 -3.36
CA SER A 24 9.74 0.89 -2.84
C SER A 24 8.54 1.68 -3.41
N ALA A 25 8.26 1.54 -4.71
CA ALA A 25 7.10 2.20 -5.33
C ALA A 25 5.77 1.66 -4.80
N GLY A 26 5.68 0.37 -4.47
CA GLY A 26 4.50 -0.23 -3.84
C GLY A 26 4.20 0.44 -2.50
N GLY A 27 5.20 0.54 -1.61
CA GLY A 27 5.06 1.20 -0.32
C GLY A 27 4.70 2.69 -0.43
N ASN A 28 5.31 3.42 -1.38
CA ASN A 28 5.00 4.84 -1.59
C ASN A 28 3.55 5.07 -2.06
N LYS A 29 3.01 4.18 -2.90
CA LYS A 29 1.65 4.30 -3.45
C LYS A 29 0.60 3.91 -2.42
N VAL A 30 0.83 2.84 -1.64
CA VAL A 30 -0.16 2.35 -0.66
C VAL A 30 -0.35 3.33 0.50
N ALA A 31 0.68 4.11 0.84
CA ALA A 31 0.62 5.15 1.87
C ALA A 31 -0.45 6.22 1.61
N TYR A 32 -0.93 6.36 0.37
CA TYR A 32 -2.03 7.26 0.03
C TYR A 32 -3.42 6.68 0.31
N LEU A 33 -3.60 5.37 0.51
CA LEU A 33 -4.94 4.80 0.70
C LEU A 33 -5.57 5.24 2.02
N TYR A 34 -4.78 5.17 3.09
CA TYR A 34 -5.22 5.42 4.47
C TYR A 34 -4.24 6.38 5.17
N PRO A 35 -4.21 7.68 4.79
CA PRO A 35 -3.14 8.60 5.18
C PRO A 35 -3.20 9.04 6.65
N ARG A 36 -4.31 8.79 7.35
CA ARG A 36 -4.56 9.25 8.72
C ARG A 36 -4.20 8.23 9.81
N CYS A 37 -3.49 7.17 9.47
CA CYS A 37 -3.02 6.16 10.43
C CYS A 37 -1.49 6.10 10.49
N ALA A 38 -0.95 5.54 11.57
CA ALA A 38 0.48 5.22 11.61
C ALA A 38 0.82 4.19 10.53
N TYR A 39 1.89 4.44 9.77
CA TYR A 39 2.29 3.62 8.63
C TYR A 39 3.76 3.26 8.76
N ASP A 40 4.06 1.97 8.70
CA ASP A 40 5.42 1.44 8.66
C ASP A 40 5.58 0.48 7.47
N TYR A 41 6.72 0.53 6.81
CA TYR A 41 6.98 -0.26 5.61
C TYR A 41 8.45 -0.60 5.49
N SER A 42 8.73 -1.89 5.38
CA SER A 42 10.04 -2.42 5.04
C SER A 42 9.94 -3.34 3.84
N SER A 43 11.01 -3.39 3.05
CA SER A 43 11.05 -4.31 1.92
C SER A 43 12.46 -4.82 1.64
N LYS A 44 12.54 -6.05 1.14
CA LYS A 44 13.77 -6.69 0.69
C LYS A 44 13.52 -7.34 -0.66
N THR A 45 14.47 -7.17 -1.58
CA THR A 45 14.45 -7.83 -2.88
C THR A 45 15.49 -8.93 -2.91
N CYS A 46 15.04 -10.14 -3.18
CA CYS A 46 15.83 -11.35 -3.22
C CYS A 46 16.19 -11.71 -4.66
N TYR A 47 17.48 -11.99 -4.87
CA TYR A 47 17.97 -12.59 -6.11
C TYR A 47 17.80 -14.11 -6.05
N THR A 48 17.35 -14.70 -7.14
CA THR A 48 17.12 -16.16 -7.23
C THR A 48 17.55 -16.68 -8.59
N ASN A 49 17.60 -18.00 -8.74
CA ASN A 49 17.92 -18.67 -10.00
C ASN A 49 16.74 -18.71 -10.99
N LEU A 50 15.73 -17.84 -10.80
CA LEU A 50 14.60 -17.69 -11.70
C LEU A 50 14.88 -16.64 -12.79
N PRO A 51 14.12 -16.65 -13.89
CA PRO A 51 14.16 -15.57 -14.88
C PRO A 51 14.00 -14.19 -14.23
N SER A 52 14.67 -13.19 -14.80
CA SER A 52 14.62 -11.83 -14.27
C SER A 52 13.20 -11.30 -14.26
N ALA A 53 12.77 -10.78 -13.12
CA ALA A 53 11.55 -10.02 -13.02
C ALA A 53 11.76 -8.60 -13.58
N GLY A 54 10.66 -7.90 -13.83
CA GLY A 54 10.70 -6.53 -14.34
C GLY A 54 9.43 -5.77 -14.03
N ALA A 55 9.35 -4.57 -14.60
CA ALA A 55 8.18 -3.73 -14.48
C ALA A 55 6.94 -4.41 -15.08
N MET A 56 5.84 -4.39 -14.33
CA MET A 56 4.51 -4.76 -14.80
C MET A 56 3.52 -3.64 -14.44
N ARG A 57 2.38 -3.59 -15.12
CA ARG A 57 1.32 -2.60 -14.89
C ARG A 57 1.00 -2.46 -13.39
N GLY A 58 1.03 -1.22 -12.90
CA GLY A 58 0.86 -0.88 -11.48
C GLY A 58 2.17 -0.71 -10.72
N TYR A 59 3.25 -1.37 -11.17
CA TYR A 59 4.62 -1.18 -10.68
C TYR A 59 4.71 -1.30 -9.15
N GLY A 60 4.43 -2.50 -8.64
CA GLY A 60 4.48 -2.86 -7.22
C GLY A 60 3.23 -2.51 -6.42
N ALA A 61 2.39 -1.59 -6.90
CA ALA A 61 1.18 -1.18 -6.18
C ALA A 61 0.18 -2.34 -6.00
N PRO A 62 -0.19 -3.11 -7.04
CA PRO A 62 -1.24 -4.12 -6.91
C PRO A 62 -0.93 -5.18 -5.84
N GLN A 63 0.34 -5.60 -5.74
CA GLN A 63 0.78 -6.60 -4.75
C GLN A 63 0.65 -6.07 -3.32
N VAL A 64 1.07 -4.83 -3.07
CA VAL A 64 1.03 -4.24 -1.73
C VAL A 64 -0.39 -3.84 -1.34
N VAL A 65 -1.17 -3.30 -2.29
CA VAL A 65 -2.59 -2.98 -2.07
C VAL A 65 -3.38 -4.24 -1.72
N PHE A 66 -3.16 -5.35 -2.43
CA PHE A 66 -3.79 -6.63 -2.10
C PHE A 66 -3.53 -7.03 -0.64
N ALA A 67 -2.27 -6.99 -0.18
CA ALA A 67 -1.92 -7.34 1.19
C ALA A 67 -2.61 -6.45 2.23
N VAL A 68 -2.63 -5.13 2.02
CA VAL A 68 -3.30 -4.18 2.93
C VAL A 68 -4.80 -4.38 2.95
N GLU A 69 -5.42 -4.54 1.79
CA GLU A 69 -6.87 -4.71 1.68
C GLU A 69 -7.33 -6.06 2.27
N SER A 70 -6.57 -7.14 2.08
CA SER A 70 -6.84 -8.42 2.73
C SER A 70 -6.77 -8.30 4.26
N MET A 71 -5.70 -7.68 4.78
CA MET A 71 -5.57 -7.43 6.23
C MET A 71 -6.76 -6.59 6.77
N LEU A 72 -7.21 -5.59 6.02
CA LEU A 72 -8.34 -4.75 6.43
C LEU A 72 -9.66 -5.53 6.41
N ASP A 73 -9.83 -6.45 5.47
CA ASP A 73 -11.01 -7.33 5.38
C ASP A 73 -11.08 -8.33 6.54
N ASP A 74 -9.94 -8.94 6.89
CA ASP A 74 -9.81 -9.80 8.06
C ASP A 74 -10.13 -9.04 9.36
N ALA A 75 -9.62 -7.79 9.47
CA ALA A 75 -9.91 -6.93 10.61
C ALA A 75 -11.39 -6.53 10.69
N ALA A 76 -12.04 -6.23 9.55
CA ALA A 76 -13.46 -5.91 9.50
C ALA A 76 -14.30 -7.09 10.00
N THR A 77 -13.98 -8.30 9.53
CA THR A 77 -14.62 -9.56 9.94
C THR A 77 -14.46 -9.79 11.44
N ALA A 78 -13.23 -9.68 11.96
CA ALA A 78 -12.95 -9.91 13.37
C ALA A 78 -13.64 -8.91 14.31
N LEU A 79 -13.85 -7.67 13.85
CA LEU A 79 -14.49 -6.60 14.63
C LEU A 79 -16.00 -6.50 14.42
N GLY A 80 -16.57 -7.29 13.50
CA GLY A 80 -17.99 -7.19 13.13
C GLY A 80 -18.36 -5.84 12.50
N ILE A 81 -17.41 -5.21 11.79
CA ILE A 81 -17.61 -3.93 11.11
C ILE A 81 -17.87 -4.21 9.63
N ASP A 82 -18.78 -3.47 9.01
CA ASP A 82 -18.98 -3.52 7.56
C ASP A 82 -17.64 -3.20 6.83
N PRO A 83 -17.18 -4.09 5.91
CA PRO A 83 -15.91 -3.92 5.21
C PRO A 83 -15.84 -2.65 4.34
N VAL A 84 -16.97 -2.14 3.87
CA VAL A 84 -17.04 -0.86 3.14
C VAL A 84 -16.92 0.31 4.12
N GLU A 85 -17.62 0.25 5.25
CA GLU A 85 -17.63 1.32 6.25
C GLU A 85 -16.24 1.56 6.84
N ILE A 86 -15.48 0.50 7.16
CA ILE A 86 -14.11 0.66 7.65
C ILE A 86 -13.21 1.33 6.61
N ARG A 87 -13.41 1.06 5.31
CA ARG A 87 -12.64 1.71 4.23
C ARG A 87 -13.00 3.18 4.12
N LEU A 88 -14.29 3.53 4.08
CA LEU A 88 -14.76 4.91 3.99
C LEU A 88 -14.31 5.79 5.17
N ARG A 89 -14.27 5.23 6.39
CA ARG A 89 -13.77 5.93 7.58
C ARG A 89 -12.29 6.30 7.46
N ASN A 90 -11.48 5.44 6.84
CA ASN A 90 -10.02 5.61 6.81
C ASN A 90 -9.50 6.17 5.47
N ALA A 91 -10.28 6.10 4.39
CA ALA A 91 -9.89 6.50 3.05
C ALA A 91 -9.39 7.94 2.99
N ALA A 92 -8.41 8.19 2.11
CA ALA A 92 -7.90 9.54 1.86
C ALA A 92 -9.02 10.52 1.49
N ARG A 93 -8.85 11.75 1.98
CA ARG A 93 -9.71 12.90 1.72
C ARG A 93 -8.86 14.06 1.23
N GLU A 94 -9.52 15.03 0.60
CA GLU A 94 -8.87 16.29 0.26
C GLU A 94 -8.30 16.94 1.53
N GLY A 95 -7.07 17.45 1.43
CA GLY A 95 -6.36 18.09 2.53
C GLY A 95 -5.49 17.15 3.37
N ASP A 96 -5.69 15.84 3.28
CA ASP A 96 -4.77 14.87 3.90
C ASP A 96 -3.35 15.02 3.34
N ALA A 97 -2.36 14.57 4.10
CA ALA A 97 -0.97 14.51 3.67
C ALA A 97 -0.50 13.05 3.60
N ASN A 98 0.30 12.74 2.58
CA ASN A 98 0.96 11.45 2.51
C ASN A 98 1.92 11.29 3.71
N PRO A 99 1.82 10.20 4.50
CA PRO A 99 2.57 10.05 5.74
C PRO A 99 4.08 9.86 5.54
N LEU A 100 4.53 9.47 4.35
CA LEU A 100 5.95 9.29 4.03
C LEU A 100 6.61 10.56 3.49
N THR A 101 5.87 11.33 2.68
CA THR A 101 6.45 12.43 1.89
C THR A 101 5.96 13.81 2.32
N GLY A 102 4.92 13.88 3.15
CA GLY A 102 4.24 15.14 3.52
C GLY A 102 3.48 15.81 2.38
N LYS A 103 3.41 15.19 1.19
CA LYS A 103 2.71 15.76 0.03
C LYS A 103 1.20 15.81 0.29
N ARG A 104 0.61 16.99 0.10
CA ARG A 104 -0.83 17.20 0.23
C ARG A 104 -1.61 16.48 -0.88
N ILE A 105 -2.72 15.86 -0.49
CA ILE A 105 -3.69 15.25 -1.38
C ILE A 105 -4.73 16.32 -1.72
N TYR A 106 -4.72 16.79 -2.97
CA TYR A 106 -5.65 17.83 -3.44
C TYR A 106 -7.01 17.28 -3.88
N SER A 107 -7.08 15.99 -4.21
CA SER A 107 -8.33 15.32 -4.55
C SER A 107 -8.16 13.82 -4.35
N ALA A 108 -9.21 13.16 -3.86
CA ALA A 108 -9.26 11.70 -3.67
C ALA A 108 -10.40 11.03 -4.46
N GLY A 109 -11.16 11.80 -5.26
CA GLY A 109 -12.28 11.28 -6.06
C GLY A 109 -13.54 10.90 -5.26
N PHE A 110 -13.50 10.97 -3.92
CA PHE A 110 -14.67 10.80 -3.06
C PHE A 110 -15.35 12.16 -2.82
N ALA A 111 -16.41 12.46 -3.57
CA ALA A 111 -17.22 13.65 -3.33
C ALA A 111 -18.16 13.43 -2.13
N GLY A 112 -18.13 14.31 -1.13
CA GLY A 112 -19.23 14.46 -0.17
C GLY A 112 -19.25 13.56 1.07
N VAL A 113 -18.14 12.90 1.44
CA VAL A 113 -18.03 12.22 2.74
C VAL A 113 -17.27 13.13 3.73
N SER A 114 -17.91 14.24 4.09
CA SER A 114 -17.49 15.10 5.21
C SER A 114 -17.84 14.44 6.53
#